data_AF-A0AAD1RLF7-F1
#
_entry.id   AF-A0AAD1RLF7-F1
#
_cell.length_a   1.000
_cell.length_b   1.000
_cell.length_c   1.000
_cell.angle_alpha   90.00
_cell.angle_beta   90.00
_cell.angle_gamma   90.00
#
_symmetry.space_group_name_H-M   'P 1'
#
loop_
_entity.id
_entity.type
_entity.pdbx_description
1 polymer ?
#
loop_
_entity_poly.entity_id
_entity_poly.type
_entity_poly.pdbx_seq_one_letter_code
_entity_poly.pdbx_strand_id
1 'polypeptide(L)'
;MMNSFPQDNISAQTSRYAADIASLAGEFKRRFQDFAAIEKEISLFSSPFSVDPNDAPDQLQLELNELHCDSELAVITNSSLL
;
A
#
# COMPACT_ATOMS: atom_id res chain seq x y z
N MET A 1 -39.94 37.96 4.26
CA MET A 1 -39.90 36.71 3.48
C MET A 1 -38.66 35.95 3.91
N MET A 2 -38.83 34.82 4.59
CA MET A 2 -37.72 33.95 4.99
C MET A 2 -37.67 32.83 3.97
N ASN A 3 -36.71 32.88 3.05
CA ASN A 3 -36.46 31.76 2.14
C ASN A 3 -35.80 30.67 2.97
N SER A 4 -36.60 29.75 3.50
CA SER A 4 -36.10 28.53 4.12
C SER A 4 -35.24 27.80 3.09
N PHE A 5 -33.97 27.59 3.40
CA PHE A 5 -33.10 26.70 2.63
C PHE A 5 -33.78 25.33 2.53
N PRO A 6 -33.78 24.66 1.37
CA PRO A 6 -34.43 23.37 1.22
C PRO A 6 -33.69 22.33 2.08
N GLN A 7 -34.18 22.11 3.29
CA GLN A 7 -33.63 21.12 4.23
C GLN A 7 -33.79 19.68 3.71
N ASP A 8 -34.75 19.45 2.79
CA ASP A 8 -35.05 18.14 2.20
C ASP A 8 -33.94 17.58 1.30
N ASN A 9 -32.91 18.38 0.98
CA ASN A 9 -31.81 17.94 0.13
C ASN A 9 -30.58 17.49 0.92
N ILE A 10 -30.32 18.03 2.11
CA ILE A 10 -29.05 17.76 2.83
C ILE A 10 -28.99 16.31 3.31
N SER A 11 -30.05 15.79 3.92
CA SER A 11 -30.07 14.41 4.43
C SER A 11 -29.96 13.37 3.30
N ALA A 12 -30.67 13.60 2.19
CA ALA A 12 -30.59 12.77 0.99
C ALA A 12 -29.19 12.82 0.37
N GLN A 13 -28.60 14.01 0.32
CA GLN A 13 -27.26 14.23 -0.22
C GLN A 13 -26.17 13.58 0.65
N THR A 14 -26.27 13.69 1.97
CA THR A 14 -25.39 13.02 2.92
C THR A 14 -25.49 11.50 2.77
N SER A 15 -26.71 10.97 2.66
CA SER A 15 -26.93 9.52 2.48
C SER A 15 -26.34 9.03 1.16
N ARG A 16 -26.50 9.79 0.07
CA ARG A 16 -25.89 9.46 -1.23
C ARG A 16 -24.37 9.44 -1.14
N TYR A 17 -23.76 10.48 -0.58
CA TYR A 17 -22.29 10.51 -0.45
C TYR A 17 -21.76 9.39 0.45
N ALA A 18 -22.46 9.05 1.53
CA ALA A 18 -22.06 7.91 2.37
C ALA A 18 -22.09 6.59 1.58
N ALA A 19 -23.12 6.38 0.75
CA ALA A 19 -23.21 5.21 -0.11
C ALA A 19 -22.10 5.19 -1.18
N ASP A 20 -21.85 6.32 -1.85
CA ASP A 20 -20.79 6.45 -2.86
C ASP A 20 -19.40 6.18 -2.27
N ILE A 21 -19.12 6.72 -1.07
CA ILE A 21 -17.85 6.48 -0.35
C ILE A 21 -17.72 5.01 0.04
N ALA A 22 -18.79 4.38 0.56
CA ALA A 22 -18.77 2.97 0.92
C ALA A 22 -18.53 2.07 -0.30
N SER A 23 -19.17 2.39 -1.43
CA SER A 23 -18.95 1.71 -2.70
C SER A 23 -17.50 1.87 -3.16
N LEU A 24 -16.97 3.08 -3.12
CA LEU A 24 -15.59 3.35 -3.51
C LEU A 24 -14.60 2.58 -2.62
N ALA A 25 -14.80 2.57 -1.30
CA ALA A 25 -13.98 1.80 -0.38
C ALA A 25 -13.99 0.29 -0.70
N GLY A 26 -15.16 -0.25 -1.07
CA GLY A 26 -15.28 -1.63 -1.54
C GLY A 26 -14.49 -1.90 -2.82
N GLU A 27 -14.58 -0.99 -3.80
CA GLU A 27 -13.83 -1.09 -5.06
C GLU A 27 -12.31 -0.99 -4.84
N PHE A 28 -11.85 -0.09 -3.98
CA PHE A 28 -10.44 -0.02 -3.57
C PHE A 28 -10.00 -1.33 -2.94
N LYS A 29 -10.72 -1.84 -1.94
CA LYS A 29 -10.37 -3.10 -1.29
C LYS A 29 -10.26 -4.25 -2.29
N ARG A 30 -11.22 -4.37 -3.21
CA ARG A 30 -11.22 -5.40 -4.27
C ARG A 30 -10.03 -5.24 -5.22
N ARG A 31 -9.76 -4.03 -5.68
CA ARG A 31 -8.69 -3.76 -6.66
C ARG A 31 -7.28 -3.87 -6.07
N PHE A 32 -7.16 -3.63 -4.77
CA PHE A 32 -5.90 -3.78 -4.01
C PHE A 32 -5.78 -5.12 -3.30
N GLN A 33 -6.74 -6.03 -3.46
CA GLN A 33 -6.69 -7.35 -2.84
C GLN A 33 -5.52 -8.18 -3.37
N ASP A 34 -5.24 -8.10 -4.67
CA ASP A 34 -4.11 -8.80 -5.28
C ASP A 34 -2.77 -8.25 -4.77
N PHE A 35 -2.69 -6.95 -4.46
CA PHE A 35 -1.49 -6.34 -3.89
C PHE A 35 -1.16 -6.92 -2.51
N ALA A 36 -2.15 -7.28 -1.72
CA ALA A 36 -1.91 -7.96 -0.43
C ALA A 36 -1.26 -9.34 -0.62
N ALA A 37 -1.56 -10.03 -1.73
CA ALA A 37 -0.93 -11.33 -2.02
C ALA A 37 0.55 -11.18 -2.39
N ILE A 38 0.94 -10.07 -3.03
CA ILE A 38 2.32 -9.80 -3.48
C ILE A 38 3.06 -8.77 -2.60
N GLU A 39 2.45 -8.30 -1.50
CA GLU A 39 2.99 -7.23 -0.65
C GLU A 39 4.38 -7.59 -0.11
N LYS A 40 4.57 -8.85 0.29
CA LYS A 40 5.86 -9.35 0.76
C LYS A 40 6.93 -9.30 -0.32
N GLU A 41 6.58 -9.66 -1.54
CA GLU A 41 7.49 -9.61 -2.69
C GLU A 41 7.84 -8.15 -3.03
N ILE A 42 6.86 -7.26 -3.04
CA ILE A 42 7.07 -5.81 -3.25
C ILE A 42 8.01 -5.26 -2.16
N SER A 43 7.79 -5.59 -0.90
CA SER A 43 8.66 -5.17 0.20
C SER A 43 10.09 -5.68 0.02
N LEU A 44 10.25 -6.94 -0.39
CA LEU A 44 11.54 -7.56 -0.65
C LEU A 44 12.31 -6.84 -1.76
N PHE A 45 11.66 -6.54 -2.89
CA PHE A 45 12.35 -5.89 -4.02
C PHE A 45 12.56 -4.38 -3.81
N SER A 46 11.68 -3.72 -3.05
CA SER A 46 11.80 -2.27 -2.80
C SER A 46 12.83 -1.93 -1.73
N SER A 47 13.05 -2.81 -0.75
CA SER A 47 14.03 -2.63 0.30
C SER A 47 14.71 -3.96 0.67
N PRO A 48 15.53 -4.52 -0.23
CA PRO A 48 16.11 -5.85 -0.03
C PRO A 48 16.94 -5.95 1.25
N PHE A 49 17.64 -4.88 1.64
CA PHE A 49 18.47 -4.82 2.86
C PHE A 49 17.67 -4.72 4.17
N SER A 50 16.37 -4.43 4.11
CA SER A 50 15.52 -4.30 5.30
C SER A 50 14.73 -5.56 5.62
N VAL A 51 14.80 -6.58 4.75
CA VAL A 51 14.10 -7.86 4.93
C VAL A 51 15.03 -8.88 5.54
N ASP A 52 14.56 -9.67 6.51
CA ASP A 52 15.30 -10.81 7.04
C ASP A 52 15.38 -11.91 5.96
N PRO A 53 16.58 -12.37 5.55
CA PRO A 53 16.72 -13.47 4.59
C PRO A 53 15.94 -14.73 4.96
N ASN A 54 15.71 -15.00 6.26
CA ASN A 54 14.95 -16.16 6.71
C ASN A 54 13.44 -16.04 6.43
N ASP A 55 12.92 -14.81 6.28
CA ASP A 55 11.52 -14.53 5.98
C ASP A 55 11.24 -14.48 4.46
N ALA A 56 12.29 -14.55 3.64
CA ALA A 56 12.20 -14.57 2.19
C ALA A 56 11.92 -15.98 1.64
N PRO A 57 11.37 -16.10 0.41
CA PRO A 57 11.19 -17.39 -0.25
C PRO A 57 12.52 -18.15 -0.34
N ASP A 58 12.52 -19.47 -0.07
CA ASP A 58 13.71 -20.34 -0.06
C ASP A 58 14.61 -20.17 -1.29
N GLN A 59 13.98 -19.96 -2.45
CA GLN A 59 14.66 -19.79 -3.74
C GLN A 59 15.44 -18.47 -3.88
N LEU A 60 15.23 -17.52 -2.97
CA LEU A 60 15.86 -16.19 -2.97
C LEU A 60 16.75 -15.96 -1.75
N GLN A 61 16.77 -16.89 -0.79
CA GLN A 61 17.50 -16.71 0.47
C GLN A 61 19.01 -16.63 0.25
N LEU A 62 19.55 -17.40 -0.69
CA LEU A 62 20.99 -17.37 -0.99
C LEU A 62 21.38 -16.03 -1.61
N GLU A 63 20.63 -15.58 -2.62
CA GLU A 63 20.83 -14.32 -3.32
C GLU A 63 20.71 -13.12 -2.37
N LEU A 64 19.76 -13.14 -1.45
CA LEU A 64 19.61 -12.09 -0.43
C LEU A 64 20.75 -12.07 0.57
N ASN A 65 21.17 -13.25 1.05
CA ASN A 65 22.32 -13.33 1.95
C ASN A 65 23.60 -12.81 1.27
N GLU A 66 23.84 -13.18 0.01
CA GLU A 66 24.95 -12.67 -0.78
C GLU A 66 24.87 -11.15 -0.95
N LEU A 67 23.69 -10.62 -1.26
CA LEU A 67 23.45 -9.19 -1.39
C LEU A 67 23.70 -8.43 -0.08
N HIS A 68 23.29 -8.98 1.07
CA HIS A 68 23.51 -8.36 2.39
C HIS A 68 24.96 -8.41 2.85
N CYS A 69 25.73 -9.40 2.41
CA CYS A 69 27.17 -9.45 2.65
C CYS A 69 27.93 -8.36 1.89
N ASP A 70 27.35 -7.79 0.83
CA ASP A 70 27.93 -6.68 0.08
C ASP A 70 27.59 -5.32 0.73
N SER A 71 28.45 -4.92 1.67
CA SER A 71 28.30 -3.65 2.40
C SER A 71 28.43 -2.40 1.52
N GLU A 72 29.09 -2.49 0.36
CA GLU A 72 29.22 -1.34 -0.55
C GLU A 72 27.89 -1.05 -1.27
N LEU A 73 27.15 -2.10 -1.65
CA LEU A 73 25.83 -1.97 -2.25
C LEU A 73 24.79 -1.38 -1.28
N ALA A 74 24.84 -1.76 0.00
CA ALA A 74 23.95 -1.21 1.03
C ALA A 74 24.11 0.31 1.23
N VAL A 75 25.32 0.84 1.07
CA VAL A 75 25.60 2.28 1.18
C VAL A 75 25.02 3.02 -0.02
N ILE A 76 25.16 2.49 -1.23
CA ILE A 76 24.68 3.13 -2.47
C ILE A 76 23.13 3.20 -2.50
N THR A 77 22.45 2.14 -2.07
CA THR A 77 20.97 2.10 -2.08
C THR A 77 20.34 3.01 -1.03
N ASN A 78 20.92 3.10 0.17
CA ASN A 78 20.43 4.03 1.21
C ASN A 78 20.71 5.50 0.87
N SER A 79 21.79 5.77 0.12
CA SER A 79 22.13 7.13 -0.34
C SER A 79 21.23 7.63 -1.47
N SER A 80 20.56 6.74 -2.20
CA SER A 80 19.70 7.09 -3.35
C SER A 80 18.24 7.37 -2.96
N LEU A 81 17.90 7.27 -1.66
CA LEU A 81 16.59 7.58 -1.08
C LEU A 81 16.54 8.93 -0.33
N LEU A 82 17.60 9.75 -0.41
CA LEU A 82 17.65 11.17 0.01
C LEU A 82 17.75 12.08 -1.21
#